data_AF-A0A8B9YZN1-F1
#
_entry.id   AF-A0A8B9YZN1-F1
#
_cell.length_a   1.000
_cell.length_b   1.000
_cell.length_c   1.000
_cell.angle_alpha   90.00
_cell.angle_beta   90.00
_cell.angle_gamma   90.00
#
_symmetry.space_group_name_H-M   'P 1'
#
loop_
_entity.id
_entity.type
_entity.pdbx_description
1 polymer ?
#
loop_
_entity_poly.entity_id
_entity_poly.type
_entity_poly.pdbx_seq_one_letter_code
_entity_poly.pdbx_strand_id
1 'polypeptide(L)'
;LLTWPPETSSRAFGLLWDLSLDGLFRQSDGNTNLWCPSLREVSATFHNLGAHSPTLRPLGPTQHTGSEASLSHSEQQDALQEVALDSSLNYICKFLTLCALAQPGAYTDQNLLDLIELLCRAGLDTRLRLLPKTDLQQLLLQLLENIREWPEKLRQLCCALSRASDHHHNLLALVQLFLDVSPRSRQLRGQLSLLVMARLLNQQERLSLWQEKAQLSSLCQLLSLMRPSSLRRYLGPETVLPGQEQQPKASAQLDHKVCYLCHSLLTLAGVVVSCQDLTPDQWGELQLLCMQLDRHINTHIRESPQAMHQTTLKDLAAQTYIRWQELLAHCQPQAQYFSLWEGV
;
A
#
# COMPACT_ATOMS: atom_id res chain seq x y z
N LEU A 1 -20.02 19.41 7.88
CA LEU A 1 -20.09 18.56 6.67
C LEU A 1 -20.98 17.36 6.90
N LEU A 2 -20.65 16.44 7.82
CA LEU A 2 -21.52 15.27 8.12
C LEU A 2 -22.92 15.60 8.65
N THR A 3 -23.11 16.80 9.22
CA THR A 3 -24.41 17.26 9.75
C THR A 3 -25.23 18.07 8.75
N TRP A 4 -24.66 18.40 7.58
CA TRP A 4 -25.34 19.19 6.55
C TRP A 4 -26.04 18.26 5.56
N PRO A 5 -27.16 18.69 4.95
CA PRO A 5 -27.76 17.95 3.84
C PRO A 5 -26.73 17.74 2.71
N PRO A 6 -26.70 16.56 2.06
CA PRO A 6 -25.74 16.26 0.99
C PRO A 6 -25.72 17.32 -0.10
N GLU A 7 -26.89 17.82 -0.53
CA GLU A 7 -27.02 18.84 -1.58
C GLU A 7 -26.40 20.17 -1.15
N THR A 8 -26.55 20.55 0.12
CA THR A 8 -25.95 21.77 0.66
C THR A 8 -24.43 21.64 0.73
N SER A 9 -23.92 20.50 1.19
CA SER A 9 -22.48 20.24 1.25
C SER A 9 -21.83 20.24 -0.14
N SER A 10 -22.51 19.62 -1.13
CA SER A 10 -22.07 19.59 -2.53
C SER A 10 -22.02 20.98 -3.16
N ARG A 11 -23.07 21.80 -2.98
CA ARG A 11 -23.08 23.18 -3.48
C ARG A 11 -22.02 24.05 -2.80
N ALA A 12 -21.84 23.90 -1.49
CA ALA A 12 -20.81 24.62 -0.76
C ALA A 12 -19.40 24.25 -1.25
N PHE A 13 -19.14 22.95 -1.46
CA PHE A 13 -17.89 22.49 -2.06
C PHE A 13 -17.70 23.05 -3.47
N GLY A 14 -18.72 22.97 -4.34
CA GLY A 14 -18.66 23.51 -5.70
C GLY A 14 -18.30 25.00 -5.71
N LEU A 15 -18.94 25.82 -4.87
CA LEU A 15 -18.62 27.23 -4.75
C LEU A 15 -17.17 27.47 -4.27
N LEU A 16 -16.71 26.73 -3.26
CA LEU A 16 -15.33 26.86 -2.77
C LEU A 16 -14.32 26.41 -3.83
N TRP A 17 -14.64 25.37 -4.59
CA TRP A 17 -13.83 24.85 -5.68
C TRP A 17 -13.71 25.88 -6.81
N ASP A 18 -14.83 26.44 -7.25
CA ASP A 18 -14.87 27.45 -8.31
C ASP A 18 -14.10 28.71 -7.92
N LEU A 19 -14.30 29.21 -6.69
CA LEU A 19 -13.53 30.34 -6.15
C LEU A 19 -12.03 30.05 -6.10
N SER A 20 -11.65 28.81 -5.76
CA SER A 20 -10.25 28.39 -5.72
C SER A 20 -9.65 28.36 -7.12
N LEU A 21 -10.37 27.82 -8.11
CA LEU A 21 -9.92 27.79 -9.50
C LEU A 21 -9.84 29.20 -10.11
N ASP A 22 -10.85 30.05 -9.91
CA ASP A 22 -10.86 31.42 -10.39
C ASP A 22 -9.68 32.23 -9.83
N GLY A 23 -9.36 32.02 -8.55
CA GLY A 23 -8.18 32.62 -7.90
C GLY A 23 -6.86 32.18 -8.54
N LEU A 24 -6.77 30.93 -9.02
CA LEU A 24 -5.60 30.42 -9.72
C LEU A 24 -5.46 30.98 -11.14
N PHE A 25 -6.57 31.10 -11.88
CA PHE A 25 -6.54 31.60 -13.26
C PHE A 25 -6.40 33.13 -13.37
N ARG A 26 -6.76 33.89 -12.33
CA ARG A 26 -6.62 35.36 -12.29
C ARG A 26 -5.23 35.85 -11.88
N GLN A 27 -4.22 34.99 -11.81
CA GLN A 27 -2.83 35.34 -11.40
C GLN A 27 -2.07 36.20 -12.44
N SER A 28 -2.60 37.37 -12.83
CA SER A 28 -1.88 38.33 -13.67
C SER A 28 -1.10 39.37 -12.86
N ASP A 29 -1.45 39.66 -11.60
CA ASP A 29 -0.72 40.64 -10.77
C ASP A 29 -0.76 40.28 -9.28
N GLY A 30 0.35 39.77 -8.74
CA GLY A 30 0.70 39.85 -7.32
C GLY A 30 -0.09 38.99 -6.32
N ASN A 31 0.42 37.78 -6.07
CA ASN A 31 0.43 37.12 -4.74
C ASN A 31 -0.92 36.84 -4.06
N THR A 32 -1.91 36.32 -4.80
CA THR A 32 -3.06 35.66 -4.16
C THR A 32 -2.77 34.16 -4.06
N ASN A 33 -2.15 33.76 -2.95
CA ASN A 33 -1.85 32.36 -2.68
C ASN A 33 -3.13 31.60 -2.30
N LEU A 34 -3.40 30.48 -2.96
CA LEU A 34 -4.47 29.56 -2.57
C LEU A 34 -4.25 29.15 -1.11
N TRP A 35 -5.29 29.22 -0.29
CA TRP A 35 -5.20 28.71 1.07
C TRP A 35 -5.00 27.19 1.05
N CYS A 36 -3.92 26.72 1.67
CA CYS A 36 -3.65 25.30 1.87
C CYS A 36 -3.84 24.94 3.36
N PRO A 37 -4.57 23.86 3.68
CA PRO A 37 -4.77 23.43 5.06
C PRO A 37 -3.46 22.95 5.67
N SER A 38 -3.22 23.30 6.92
CA SER A 38 -2.11 22.74 7.68
C SER A 38 -2.32 21.25 7.97
N LEU A 39 -1.23 20.51 8.19
CA LEU A 39 -1.29 19.10 8.58
C LEU A 39 -2.17 18.86 9.81
N ARG A 40 -2.18 19.81 10.76
CA ARG A 40 -2.99 19.76 11.98
C ARG A 40 -4.49 19.82 11.67
N GLU A 41 -4.88 20.69 10.74
CA GLU A 41 -6.28 20.83 10.31
C GLU A 41 -6.76 19.58 9.56
N VAL A 42 -5.92 19.05 8.66
CA VAL A 42 -6.22 17.82 7.93
C VAL A 42 -6.38 16.65 8.92
N SER A 43 -5.41 16.50 9.83
CA SER A 43 -5.43 15.47 10.86
C SER A 43 -6.66 15.55 11.77
N ALA A 44 -7.00 16.75 12.26
CA ALA A 44 -8.20 16.97 13.06
C ALA A 44 -9.48 16.64 12.28
N THR A 45 -9.51 16.94 10.98
CA THR A 45 -10.64 16.61 10.11
C THR A 45 -10.84 15.10 10.02
N PHE A 46 -9.79 14.33 9.71
CA PHE A 46 -9.87 12.86 9.68
C PHE A 46 -10.26 12.26 11.03
N HIS A 47 -9.73 12.79 12.14
CA HIS A 47 -10.12 12.36 13.48
C HIS A 47 -11.62 12.62 13.73
N ASN A 48 -12.13 13.80 13.38
CA ASN A 48 -13.55 14.14 13.54
C ASN A 48 -14.48 13.32 12.64
N LEU A 49 -13.99 12.81 11.51
CA LEU A 49 -14.70 11.86 10.65
C LEU A 49 -14.63 10.41 11.15
N GLY A 50 -13.89 10.15 12.23
CA GLY A 50 -13.86 8.85 12.91
C GLY A 50 -12.55 8.07 12.78
N ALA A 51 -11.47 8.66 12.24
CA ALA A 51 -10.16 8.01 12.21
C ALA A 51 -9.62 7.79 13.63
N HIS A 52 -9.28 6.54 13.99
CA HIS A 52 -8.54 6.22 15.20
C HIS A 52 -7.10 5.94 14.85
N SER A 53 -6.22 6.91 15.09
CA SER A 53 -4.80 6.61 15.26
C SER A 53 -4.44 6.79 16.74
N PRO A 54 -3.66 5.88 17.36
CA PRO A 54 -3.14 6.09 18.71
C PRO A 54 -2.28 7.36 18.83
N THR A 55 -1.81 7.93 17.72
CA THR A 55 -1.10 9.22 17.68
C THR A 55 -2.01 10.45 17.57
N LEU A 56 -3.33 10.28 17.41
CA LEU A 56 -4.28 11.35 17.09
C LEU A 56 -5.36 11.58 18.15
N ARG A 57 -5.14 11.21 19.42
CA ARG A 57 -6.13 11.48 20.48
C ARG A 57 -6.16 12.97 20.85
N PRO A 58 -7.30 13.67 20.74
CA PRO A 58 -7.60 14.80 21.60
C PRO A 58 -8.03 14.25 22.97
N LEU A 59 -7.46 14.82 24.03
CA LEU A 59 -7.83 14.57 25.40
C LEU A 59 -9.20 15.23 25.66
N GLY A 60 -10.30 14.48 25.62
CA GLY A 60 -11.63 14.99 25.96
C GLY A 60 -12.66 13.88 26.18
N PRO A 61 -13.56 14.00 27.19
CA PRO A 61 -14.52 12.97 27.51
C PRO A 61 -15.79 13.13 26.67
N THR A 62 -16.09 12.17 25.79
CA THR A 62 -17.41 12.06 25.15
C THR A 62 -18.24 11.01 25.87
N GLN A 63 -19.25 11.46 26.61
CA GLN A 63 -20.30 10.61 27.18
C GLN A 63 -21.38 10.37 26.13
N HIS A 64 -21.67 9.10 25.82
CA HIS A 64 -22.86 8.68 25.07
C HIS A 64 -23.86 8.05 26.04
N THR A 65 -24.98 8.73 26.28
CA THR A 65 -26.19 8.12 26.85
C THR A 65 -27.09 7.66 25.70
N GLY A 66 -27.20 6.34 25.51
CA GLY A 66 -28.09 5.72 24.53
C GLY A 66 -29.52 5.61 25.05
N SER A 67 -30.49 5.93 24.20
CA SER A 67 -31.92 5.64 24.41
C SER A 67 -32.38 4.78 23.23
N GLU A 68 -32.78 3.55 23.53
CA GLU A 68 -33.28 2.57 22.55
C GLU A 68 -34.71 2.90 22.13
N ALA A 69 -34.90 3.35 20.89
CA ALA A 69 -36.12 3.18 20.13
C ALA A 69 -35.85 3.49 18.65
N SER A 70 -36.37 2.65 17.74
CA SER A 70 -36.49 2.84 16.27
C SER A 70 -35.47 2.09 15.39
N LEU A 71 -35.63 0.77 15.26
CA LEU A 71 -34.80 -0.07 14.38
C LEU A 71 -35.02 0.19 12.86
N SER A 72 -36.15 0.75 12.44
CA SER A 72 -36.42 1.06 11.02
C SER A 72 -35.95 2.45 10.56
N HIS A 73 -35.82 3.42 11.48
CA HIS A 73 -35.24 4.73 11.18
C HIS A 73 -33.71 4.72 11.19
N SER A 74 -33.10 3.74 11.86
CA SER A 74 -31.64 3.59 11.95
C SER A 74 -30.99 3.31 10.60
N GLU A 75 -31.51 2.33 9.82
CA GLU A 75 -30.87 1.92 8.55
C GLU A 75 -30.85 3.04 7.50
N GLN A 76 -31.92 3.85 7.46
CA GLN A 76 -32.03 4.97 6.52
C GLN A 76 -31.16 6.17 6.95
N GLN A 77 -30.97 6.37 8.26
CA GLN A 77 -30.05 7.37 8.80
C GLN A 77 -28.59 6.94 8.60
N ASP A 78 -28.28 5.66 8.81
CA ASP A 78 -26.95 5.08 8.59
C ASP A 78 -26.54 5.19 7.11
N ALA A 79 -27.43 4.86 6.18
CA ALA A 79 -27.17 5.01 4.74
C ALA A 79 -26.91 6.48 4.34
N LEU A 80 -27.68 7.43 4.89
CA LEU A 80 -27.50 8.86 4.61
C LEU A 80 -26.18 9.39 5.20
N GLN A 81 -25.80 8.89 6.38
CA GLN A 81 -24.53 9.22 7.03
C GLN A 81 -23.32 8.64 6.27
N GLU A 82 -23.44 7.43 5.72
CA GLU A 82 -22.42 6.85 4.84
C GLU A 82 -22.23 7.65 3.55
N VAL A 83 -23.31 8.06 2.90
CA VAL A 83 -23.26 8.91 1.69
C VAL A 83 -22.62 10.27 2.00
N ALA A 84 -22.94 10.87 3.16
CA ALA A 84 -22.34 12.13 3.59
C ALA A 84 -20.85 11.98 3.93
N LEU A 85 -20.45 10.84 4.52
CA LEU A 85 -19.06 10.52 4.82
C LEU A 85 -18.24 10.31 3.54
N ASP A 86 -18.73 9.49 2.60
CA ASP A 86 -18.11 9.26 1.30
C ASP A 86 -17.89 10.58 0.55
N SER A 87 -18.94 11.40 0.47
CA SER A 87 -18.87 12.72 -0.16
C SER A 87 -17.84 13.62 0.52
N SER A 88 -17.80 13.65 1.86
CA SER A 88 -16.85 14.46 2.63
C SER A 88 -15.40 14.03 2.39
N LEU A 89 -15.14 12.71 2.41
CA LEU A 89 -13.82 12.15 2.16
C LEU A 89 -13.34 12.45 0.72
N ASN A 90 -14.25 12.35 -0.26
CA ASN A 90 -14.00 12.71 -1.65
C ASN A 90 -13.61 14.19 -1.81
N TYR A 91 -14.38 15.09 -1.20
CA TYR A 91 -14.09 16.52 -1.22
C TYR A 91 -12.74 16.86 -0.59
N ILE A 92 -12.39 16.21 0.53
CA ILE A 92 -11.08 16.36 1.17
C ILE A 92 -9.96 15.93 0.22
N CYS A 93 -10.06 14.73 -0.38
CA CYS A 93 -9.04 14.24 -1.31
C CYS A 93 -8.86 15.17 -2.51
N LYS A 94 -9.95 15.62 -3.12
CA LYS A 94 -9.93 16.54 -4.27
C LYS A 94 -9.31 17.88 -3.93
N PHE A 95 -9.71 18.47 -2.80
CA PHE A 95 -9.21 19.77 -2.38
C PHE A 95 -7.72 19.73 -2.02
N LEU A 96 -7.27 18.68 -1.33
CA LEU A 96 -5.84 18.49 -1.06
C LEU A 96 -5.05 18.28 -2.35
N THR A 97 -5.62 17.58 -3.34
CA THR A 97 -4.98 17.39 -4.65
C THR A 97 -4.84 18.74 -5.37
N LEU A 98 -5.88 19.57 -5.34
CA LEU A 98 -5.83 20.93 -5.87
C LEU A 98 -4.75 21.77 -5.19
N CYS A 99 -4.66 21.73 -3.85
CA CYS A 99 -3.62 22.42 -3.09
C CYS A 99 -2.21 21.99 -3.51
N ALA A 100 -1.98 20.67 -3.62
CA ALA A 100 -0.70 20.11 -4.02
C ALA A 100 -0.30 20.51 -5.45
N LEU A 101 -1.26 20.59 -6.38
CA LEU A 101 -1.04 20.99 -7.77
C LEU A 101 -0.80 22.50 -7.91
N ALA A 102 -1.63 23.30 -7.24
CA ALA A 102 -1.60 24.75 -7.33
C ALA A 102 -0.38 25.36 -6.64
N GLN A 103 0.06 24.76 -5.53
CA GLN A 103 1.17 25.25 -4.73
C GLN A 103 2.09 24.11 -4.26
N PRO A 104 2.95 23.56 -5.14
CA PRO A 104 3.90 22.50 -4.81
C PRO A 104 4.84 22.81 -3.64
N GLY A 105 5.03 24.09 -3.31
CA GLY A 105 5.85 24.56 -2.19
C GLY A 105 5.09 24.84 -0.89
N ALA A 106 3.77 24.62 -0.83
CA ALA A 106 2.97 24.89 0.37
C ALA A 106 3.32 23.98 1.55
N TYR A 107 3.82 22.77 1.25
CA TYR A 107 4.22 21.78 2.25
C TYR A 107 5.73 21.57 2.22
N THR A 108 6.33 21.41 3.40
CA THR A 108 7.70 20.92 3.52
C THR A 108 7.72 19.41 3.22
N ASP A 109 8.90 18.87 2.88
CA ASP A 109 9.05 17.42 2.68
C ASP A 109 8.57 16.61 3.90
N GLN A 110 8.80 17.12 5.12
CA GLN A 110 8.29 16.46 6.33
C GLN A 110 6.76 16.46 6.40
N ASN A 111 6.12 17.60 6.10
CA ASN A 111 4.67 17.69 6.07
C ASN A 111 4.08 16.75 4.99
N LEU A 112 4.74 16.61 3.84
CA LEU A 112 4.33 15.69 2.78
C LEU A 112 4.42 14.23 3.25
N LEU A 113 5.53 13.84 3.91
CA LEU A 113 5.67 12.50 4.48
C LEU A 113 4.57 12.20 5.50
N ASP A 114 4.35 13.10 6.45
CA ASP A 114 3.37 12.93 7.51
C ASP A 114 1.94 12.88 6.94
N LEU A 115 1.66 13.67 5.90
CA LEU A 115 0.37 13.67 5.21
C LEU A 115 0.13 12.37 4.45
N ILE A 116 1.13 11.87 3.71
CA ILE A 116 1.05 10.56 3.04
C ILE A 116 0.80 9.46 4.07
N GLU A 117 1.55 9.47 5.18
CA GLU A 117 1.42 8.49 6.25
C GLU A 117 0.03 8.53 6.90
N LEU A 118 -0.50 9.73 7.17
CA LEU A 118 -1.86 9.95 7.68
C LEU A 118 -2.91 9.37 6.72
N LEU A 119 -2.82 9.70 5.44
CA LEU A 119 -3.76 9.26 4.41
C LEU A 119 -3.72 7.74 4.22
N CYS A 120 -2.52 7.15 4.23
CA CYS A 120 -2.34 5.71 4.19
C CYS A 120 -2.97 5.02 5.41
N ARG A 121 -2.79 5.56 6.62
CA ARG A 121 -3.45 5.02 7.83
C ARG A 121 -4.95 5.18 7.79
N ALA A 122 -5.45 6.33 7.34
CA ALA A 122 -6.88 6.55 7.15
C ALA A 122 -7.48 5.54 6.16
N GLY A 123 -6.76 5.20 5.09
CA GLY A 123 -7.17 4.17 4.14
C GLY A 123 -7.16 2.73 4.68
N LEU A 124 -6.52 2.48 5.83
CA LEU A 124 -6.59 1.21 6.54
C LEU A 124 -7.65 1.22 7.67
N ASP A 125 -8.19 2.39 8.03
CA ASP A 125 -9.14 2.50 9.12
C ASP A 125 -10.50 1.95 8.69
N THR A 126 -10.96 0.93 9.40
CA THR A 126 -12.27 0.30 9.17
C THR A 126 -13.45 1.28 9.23
N ARG A 127 -13.33 2.39 9.99
CA ARG A 127 -14.37 3.43 10.08
C ARG A 127 -14.36 4.39 8.90
N LEU A 128 -13.24 4.46 8.18
CA LEU A 128 -13.08 5.24 6.96
C LEU A 128 -13.01 4.35 5.71
N ARG A 129 -13.68 3.19 5.75
CA ARG A 129 -13.75 2.23 4.63
C ARG A 129 -14.26 2.82 3.32
N LEU A 130 -14.96 3.97 3.39
CA LEU A 130 -15.49 4.72 2.26
C LEU A 130 -14.50 5.74 1.68
N LEU A 131 -13.24 5.77 2.14
CA LEU A 131 -12.22 6.64 1.56
C LEU A 131 -12.08 6.32 0.05
N PRO A 132 -12.33 7.28 -0.86
CA PRO A 132 -12.41 6.99 -2.27
C PRO A 132 -11.03 6.63 -2.80
N LYS A 133 -10.87 5.36 -3.16
CA LYS A 133 -9.57 4.80 -3.55
C LYS A 133 -8.92 5.56 -4.69
N THR A 134 -9.67 5.89 -5.74
CA THR A 134 -9.11 6.58 -6.92
C THR A 134 -8.62 7.98 -6.57
N ASP A 135 -9.44 8.80 -5.90
CA ASP A 135 -9.05 10.16 -5.51
C ASP A 135 -7.90 10.16 -4.50
N LEU A 136 -7.87 9.18 -3.59
CA LEU A 136 -6.74 8.96 -2.69
C LEU A 136 -5.46 8.62 -3.46
N GLN A 137 -5.52 7.69 -4.42
CA GLN A 137 -4.37 7.30 -5.24
C GLN A 137 -3.82 8.49 -6.04
N GLN A 138 -4.70 9.35 -6.58
CA GLN A 138 -4.30 10.58 -7.27
C GLN A 138 -3.65 11.58 -6.32
N LEU A 139 -4.22 11.79 -5.13
CA LEU A 139 -3.63 12.65 -4.11
C LEU A 139 -2.23 12.16 -3.72
N LEU A 140 -2.08 10.87 -3.39
CA LEU A 140 -0.80 10.28 -3.03
C LEU A 140 0.25 10.45 -4.12
N LEU A 141 -0.13 10.29 -5.39
CA LEU A 141 0.76 10.55 -6.52
C LEU A 141 1.25 12.00 -6.51
N GLN A 142 0.35 12.98 -6.39
CA GLN A 142 0.74 14.40 -6.39
C GLN A 142 1.62 14.76 -5.19
N LEU A 143 1.33 14.21 -4.01
CA LEU A 143 2.15 14.46 -2.82
C LEU A 143 3.57 13.89 -2.99
N LEU A 144 3.72 12.73 -3.62
CA LEU A 144 5.04 12.14 -3.89
C LEU A 144 5.85 12.98 -4.88
N GLU A 145 5.23 13.52 -5.93
CA GLU A 145 5.90 14.37 -6.91
C GLU A 145 6.38 15.71 -6.31
N ASN A 146 5.72 16.19 -5.25
CA ASN A 146 6.10 17.44 -4.57
C ASN A 146 7.30 17.31 -3.61
N ILE A 147 7.75 16.09 -3.29
CA ILE A 147 8.92 15.87 -2.42
C ILE A 147 10.20 16.35 -3.11
N ARG A 148 11.06 17.09 -2.42
CA ARG A 148 12.31 17.61 -3.00
C ARG A 148 13.47 16.65 -2.79
N GLU A 149 13.70 16.22 -1.55
CA GLU A 149 14.83 15.38 -1.14
C GLU A 149 14.50 13.88 -1.23
N TRP A 150 14.13 13.44 -2.44
CA TRP A 150 13.52 12.12 -2.64
C TRP A 150 14.30 10.92 -2.07
N PRO A 151 15.60 10.72 -2.31
CA PRO A 151 16.28 9.50 -1.85
C PRO A 151 16.26 9.30 -0.33
N GLU A 152 16.42 10.39 0.45
CA GLU A 152 16.36 10.31 1.90
C GLU A 152 14.93 10.11 2.40
N LYS A 153 13.99 10.85 1.79
CA LYS A 153 12.57 10.84 2.17
C LYS A 153 11.87 9.53 1.81
N LEU A 154 12.28 8.89 0.71
CA LEU A 154 11.87 7.53 0.34
C LEU A 154 12.14 6.54 1.47
N ARG A 155 13.35 6.58 2.05
CA ARG A 155 13.71 5.68 3.16
C ARG A 155 12.83 5.92 4.38
N GLN A 156 12.65 7.18 4.76
CA GLN A 156 11.82 7.58 5.90
C GLN A 156 10.37 7.12 5.71
N LEU A 157 9.81 7.34 4.52
CA LEU A 157 8.45 6.96 4.17
C LEU A 157 8.24 5.45 4.16
N CYS A 158 9.13 4.69 3.53
CA CYS A 158 9.09 3.23 3.54
C CYS A 158 9.10 2.68 4.97
N CYS A 159 9.95 3.24 5.85
CA CYS A 159 10.01 2.84 7.25
C CYS A 159 8.69 3.13 7.97
N ALA A 160 8.13 4.32 7.79
CA ALA A 160 6.88 4.73 8.42
C ALA A 160 5.70 3.85 7.97
N LEU A 161 5.53 3.65 6.65
CA LEU A 161 4.47 2.82 6.08
C LEU A 161 4.61 1.34 6.44
N SER A 162 5.84 0.82 6.50
CA SER A 162 6.07 -0.57 6.95
C SER A 162 5.61 -0.81 8.40
N ARG A 163 5.51 0.25 9.21
CA ARG A 163 5.07 0.25 10.62
C ARG A 163 3.61 0.68 10.80
N ALA A 164 2.90 1.00 9.73
CA ALA A 164 1.51 1.41 9.82
C ALA A 164 0.57 0.26 10.26
N SER A 165 0.97 -1.01 10.08
CA SER A 165 0.22 -2.18 10.50
C SER A 165 1.15 -3.39 10.68
N ASP A 166 0.80 -4.32 11.58
CA ASP A 166 1.46 -5.63 11.69
C ASP A 166 0.81 -6.69 10.79
N HIS A 167 -0.41 -6.44 10.32
CA HIS A 167 -1.15 -7.37 9.47
C HIS A 167 -0.66 -7.30 8.01
N HIS A 168 -0.28 -8.44 7.43
CA HIS A 168 0.26 -8.52 6.06
C HIS A 168 -0.70 -8.03 4.98
N HIS A 169 -2.01 -8.28 5.09
CA HIS A 169 -3.01 -7.75 4.15
C HIS A 169 -3.05 -6.21 4.13
N ASN A 170 -2.95 -5.55 5.29
CA ASN A 170 -2.93 -4.10 5.35
C ASN A 170 -1.66 -3.54 4.71
N LEU A 171 -0.51 -4.17 4.97
CA LEU A 171 0.76 -3.76 4.36
C LEU A 171 0.74 -3.93 2.82
N LEU A 172 0.15 -5.03 2.33
CA LEU A 172 -0.07 -5.22 0.90
C LEU A 172 -1.03 -4.15 0.33
N ALA A 173 -2.12 -3.85 1.04
CA ALA A 173 -3.07 -2.81 0.64
C ALA A 173 -2.38 -1.44 0.53
N LEU A 174 -1.49 -1.10 1.47
CA LEU A 174 -0.68 0.13 1.41
C LEU A 174 0.19 0.20 0.16
N VAL A 175 0.88 -0.88 -0.20
CA VAL A 175 1.67 -0.93 -1.44
C VAL A 175 0.77 -0.71 -2.66
N GLN A 176 -0.43 -1.27 -2.66
CA GLN A 176 -1.42 -1.13 -3.74
C GLN A 176 -2.10 0.25 -3.80
N LEU A 177 -1.95 1.10 -2.79
CA LEU A 177 -2.39 2.50 -2.84
C LEU A 177 -1.49 3.37 -3.72
N PHE A 178 -0.28 2.95 -4.02
CA PHE A 178 0.60 3.71 -4.90
C PHE A 178 0.46 3.20 -6.33
N LEU A 179 0.36 4.10 -7.32
CA LEU A 179 0.17 3.73 -8.73
C LEU A 179 1.51 3.59 -9.45
N ASP A 180 1.64 2.61 -10.33
CA ASP A 180 2.83 2.45 -11.17
C ASP A 180 2.75 3.37 -12.40
N VAL A 181 2.82 4.68 -12.16
CA VAL A 181 2.69 5.72 -13.20
C VAL A 181 3.86 6.70 -13.21
N SER A 182 4.59 6.82 -12.11
CA SER A 182 5.78 7.69 -12.01
C SER A 182 6.99 6.92 -11.46
N PRO A 183 8.22 7.33 -11.79
CA PRO A 183 9.44 6.72 -11.26
C PRO A 183 9.50 6.71 -9.72
N ARG A 184 9.07 7.80 -9.07
CA ARG A 184 9.05 7.90 -7.61
C ARG A 184 8.07 6.90 -7.00
N SER A 185 6.89 6.77 -7.58
CA SER A 185 5.91 5.79 -7.11
C SER A 185 6.40 4.35 -7.33
N ARG A 186 7.07 4.05 -8.46
CA ARG A 186 7.75 2.75 -8.66
C ARG A 186 8.81 2.46 -7.61
N GLN A 187 9.70 3.41 -7.36
CA GLN A 187 10.75 3.28 -6.35
C GLN A 187 10.16 3.04 -4.97
N LEU A 188 9.12 3.79 -4.59
CA LEU A 188 8.40 3.57 -3.32
C LEU A 188 7.79 2.18 -3.25
N ARG A 189 7.04 1.77 -4.27
CA ARG A 189 6.37 0.46 -4.31
C ARG A 189 7.36 -0.69 -4.21
N GLY A 190 8.44 -0.66 -5.00
CA GLY A 190 9.48 -1.69 -4.98
C GLY A 190 10.17 -1.77 -3.63
N GLN A 191 10.65 -0.62 -3.11
CA GLN A 191 11.36 -0.56 -1.83
C GLN A 191 10.48 -0.93 -0.64
N LEU A 192 9.24 -0.40 -0.58
CA LEU A 192 8.29 -0.73 0.47
C LEU A 192 7.93 -2.21 0.43
N SER A 193 7.73 -2.79 -0.74
CA SER A 193 7.43 -4.23 -0.88
C SER A 193 8.56 -5.08 -0.32
N LEU A 194 9.81 -4.78 -0.69
CA LEU A 194 10.98 -5.51 -0.22
C LEU A 194 11.16 -5.37 1.30
N LEU A 195 10.95 -4.17 1.84
CA LEU A 195 11.02 -3.90 3.27
C LEU A 195 9.92 -4.61 4.05
N VAL A 196 8.68 -4.61 3.55
CA VAL A 196 7.55 -5.33 4.15
C VAL A 196 7.83 -6.83 4.15
N MET A 197 8.30 -7.40 3.03
CA MET A 197 8.69 -8.81 2.97
C MET A 197 9.78 -9.13 3.99
N ALA A 198 10.84 -8.32 4.05
CA ALA A 198 11.93 -8.50 5.00
C ALA A 198 11.44 -8.40 6.46
N ARG A 199 10.52 -7.49 6.78
CA ARG A 199 9.91 -7.38 8.10
C ARG A 199 9.06 -8.62 8.45
N LEU A 200 8.16 -9.02 7.57
CA LEU A 200 7.27 -10.19 7.79
C LEU A 200 8.06 -11.50 7.93
N LEU A 201 9.25 -11.57 7.34
CA LEU A 201 10.16 -12.72 7.41
C LEU A 201 11.28 -12.53 8.46
N ASN A 202 11.23 -11.47 9.26
CA ASN A 202 12.21 -11.14 10.29
C ASN A 202 13.67 -11.08 9.79
N GLN A 203 13.90 -10.50 8.60
CA GLN A 203 15.20 -10.33 7.94
C GLN A 203 15.63 -8.87 7.77
N GLN A 204 14.93 -7.91 8.38
CA GLN A 204 15.15 -6.48 8.14
C GLN A 204 16.59 -6.01 8.43
N GLU A 205 17.27 -6.60 9.42
CA GLU A 205 18.64 -6.23 9.80
C GLU A 205 19.72 -6.89 8.93
N ARG A 206 19.38 -7.94 8.17
CA ARG A 206 20.36 -8.77 7.44
C ARG A 206 20.54 -8.36 5.99
N LEU A 207 19.54 -7.68 5.41
CA LEU A 207 19.51 -7.37 3.98
C LEU A 207 19.87 -5.92 3.70
N SER A 208 20.67 -5.69 2.67
CA SER A 208 21.00 -4.36 2.15
C SER A 208 19.86 -3.81 1.27
N LEU A 209 18.69 -3.57 1.87
CA LEU A 209 17.44 -3.24 1.17
C LEU A 209 17.52 -1.93 0.35
N TRP A 210 18.40 -1.00 0.74
CA TRP A 210 18.47 0.34 0.14
C TRP A 210 19.37 0.44 -1.09
N GLN A 211 20.03 -0.66 -1.49
CA GLN A 211 20.83 -0.70 -2.70
C GLN A 211 19.98 -1.18 -3.88
N GLU A 212 19.62 -0.27 -4.81
CA GLU A 212 18.77 -0.60 -5.98
C GLU A 212 19.32 -1.79 -6.78
N LYS A 213 20.64 -1.81 -7.03
CA LYS A 213 21.30 -2.90 -7.75
C LYS A 213 21.26 -4.26 -7.03
N ALA A 214 20.95 -4.29 -5.74
CA ALA A 214 20.89 -5.51 -4.93
C ALA A 214 19.45 -5.94 -4.59
N GLN A 215 18.43 -5.32 -5.20
CA GLN A 215 17.03 -5.63 -4.88
C GLN A 215 16.63 -7.04 -5.32
N LEU A 216 17.00 -7.48 -6.53
CA LEU A 216 16.65 -8.82 -7.03
C LEU A 216 17.40 -9.92 -6.26
N SER A 217 18.67 -9.70 -5.93
CA SER A 217 19.42 -10.63 -5.08
C SER A 217 18.86 -10.70 -3.65
N SER A 218 18.43 -9.58 -3.07
CA SER A 218 17.70 -9.56 -1.79
C SER A 218 16.36 -10.31 -1.90
N LEU A 219 15.63 -10.13 -3.00
CA LEU A 219 14.38 -10.84 -3.26
C LEU A 219 14.60 -12.34 -3.39
N CYS A 220 15.67 -12.79 -4.06
CA CYS A 220 16.05 -14.21 -4.12
C CYS A 220 16.21 -14.82 -2.72
N GLN A 221 16.89 -14.10 -1.82
CA GLN A 221 17.09 -14.54 -0.45
C GLN A 221 15.75 -14.64 0.30
N LEU A 222 14.85 -13.66 0.12
CA LEU A 222 13.53 -13.67 0.75
C LEU A 222 12.64 -14.81 0.24
N LEU A 223 12.62 -15.07 -1.08
CA LEU A 223 11.86 -16.19 -1.67
C LEU A 223 12.24 -17.55 -1.09
N SER A 224 13.53 -17.74 -0.77
CA SER A 224 14.01 -19.00 -0.16
C SER A 224 13.36 -19.29 1.21
N LEU A 225 12.90 -18.24 1.91
CA LEU A 225 12.24 -18.30 3.22
C LEU A 225 10.72 -18.45 3.13
N MET A 226 10.14 -18.24 1.94
CA MET A 226 8.69 -18.25 1.72
C MET A 226 8.07 -19.64 1.60
N ARG A 227 8.88 -20.70 1.80
CA ARG A 227 8.34 -22.07 1.82
C ARG A 227 7.18 -22.16 2.83
N PRO A 228 5.99 -22.64 2.44
CA PRO A 228 4.83 -22.67 3.33
C PRO A 228 5.08 -23.37 4.68
N SER A 229 5.84 -24.48 4.68
CA SER A 229 6.20 -25.19 5.91
C SER A 229 7.12 -24.37 6.84
N SER A 230 7.95 -23.48 6.29
CA SER A 230 8.80 -22.57 7.06
C SER A 230 8.01 -21.39 7.62
N LEU A 231 7.00 -20.90 6.88
CA LEU A 231 6.25 -19.69 7.21
C LEU A 231 5.45 -19.78 8.52
N ARG A 232 5.10 -20.99 8.97
CA ARG A 232 4.42 -21.21 10.25
C ARG A 232 5.12 -20.53 11.42
N ARG A 233 6.45 -20.44 11.40
CA ARG A 233 7.25 -19.81 12.48
C ARG A 233 7.04 -18.31 12.63
N TYR A 234 6.52 -17.63 11.61
CA TYR A 234 6.34 -16.18 11.59
C TYR A 234 4.92 -15.74 12.00
N LEU A 235 3.98 -16.68 12.18
CA LEU A 235 2.59 -16.39 12.54
C LEU A 235 2.37 -16.29 14.07
N GLY A 236 3.45 -16.24 14.85
CA GLY A 236 3.43 -16.18 16.32
C GLY A 236 3.00 -17.50 16.97
N PRO A 237 3.35 -17.74 18.25
CA PRO A 237 2.73 -18.83 19.00
C PRO A 237 1.26 -18.45 19.20
N GLU A 238 0.33 -19.26 18.67
CA GLU A 238 -1.05 -19.18 19.14
C GLU A 238 -1.02 -19.41 20.66
N THR A 239 -1.75 -18.61 21.43
CA THR A 239 -2.04 -18.91 22.83
C THR A 239 -2.90 -20.17 22.87
N VAL A 240 -2.28 -21.31 22.63
CA VAL A 240 -2.89 -22.62 22.78
C VAL A 240 -2.96 -22.83 24.28
N LEU A 241 -4.16 -22.74 24.82
CA LEU A 241 -4.45 -23.21 26.17
C LEU A 241 -3.97 -24.68 26.26
N PRO A 242 -3.23 -25.06 27.31
CA PRO A 242 -2.73 -26.42 27.45
C PRO A 242 -3.92 -27.41 27.43
N GLY A 243 -3.98 -28.23 26.39
CA GLY A 243 -5.09 -29.17 26.13
C GLY A 243 -5.69 -29.14 24.72
N GLN A 244 -5.39 -28.14 23.88
CA GLN A 244 -5.90 -28.04 22.50
C GLN A 244 -4.94 -28.50 21.39
N GLU A 245 -3.77 -29.01 21.74
CA GLU A 245 -2.64 -29.32 20.84
C GLU A 245 -2.93 -30.37 19.73
N GLN A 246 -4.11 -30.99 19.69
CA GLN A 246 -4.44 -32.09 18.77
C GLN A 246 -5.82 -31.95 18.09
N GLN A 247 -6.35 -30.74 17.92
CA GLN A 247 -7.60 -30.53 17.16
C GLN A 247 -7.32 -30.33 15.65
N PRO A 248 -7.88 -31.17 14.75
CA PRO A 248 -7.73 -31.03 13.28
C PRO A 248 -8.20 -29.67 12.72
N LYS A 249 -9.08 -28.97 13.45
CA LYS A 249 -9.59 -27.64 13.09
C LYS A 249 -8.55 -26.54 13.30
N ALA A 250 -7.72 -26.63 14.34
CA ALA A 250 -6.67 -25.65 14.63
C ALA A 250 -5.54 -25.73 13.59
N SER A 251 -5.15 -26.95 13.18
CA SER A 251 -4.16 -27.12 12.12
C SER A 251 -4.64 -26.57 10.77
N ALA A 252 -5.92 -26.76 10.43
CA ALA A 252 -6.50 -26.24 9.20
C ALA A 252 -6.55 -24.70 9.18
N GLN A 253 -6.83 -24.05 10.31
CA GLN A 253 -6.81 -22.59 10.43
C GLN A 253 -5.39 -22.02 10.31
N LEU A 254 -4.40 -22.69 10.90
CA LEU A 254 -3.00 -22.29 10.76
C LEU A 254 -2.53 -22.41 9.30
N ASP A 255 -2.87 -23.51 8.62
CA ASP A 255 -2.55 -23.71 7.21
C ASP A 255 -3.19 -22.63 6.31
N HIS A 256 -4.42 -22.23 6.62
CA HIS A 256 -5.08 -21.13 5.95
C HIS A 256 -4.31 -19.81 6.10
N LYS A 257 -3.93 -19.43 7.33
CA LYS A 257 -3.13 -18.23 7.61
C LYS A 257 -1.78 -18.24 6.87
N VAL A 258 -1.10 -19.39 6.85
CA VAL A 258 0.15 -19.58 6.11
C VAL A 258 -0.05 -19.32 4.61
N CYS A 259 -1.12 -19.85 4.03
CA CYS A 259 -1.41 -19.65 2.61
C CYS A 259 -1.65 -18.17 2.27
N TYR A 260 -2.37 -17.41 3.09
CA TYR A 260 -2.56 -15.97 2.84
C TYR A 260 -1.31 -15.13 3.07
N LEU A 261 -0.47 -15.49 4.05
CA LEU A 261 0.84 -14.86 4.23
C LEU A 261 1.70 -15.12 2.99
N CYS A 262 1.77 -16.36 2.51
CA CYS A 262 2.50 -16.73 1.30
C CYS A 262 1.95 -15.98 0.07
N HIS A 263 0.63 -15.89 -0.06
CA HIS A 263 -0.03 -15.14 -1.13
C HIS A 263 0.39 -13.68 -1.10
N SER A 264 0.34 -13.03 0.07
CA SER A 264 0.68 -11.62 0.22
C SER A 264 2.16 -11.37 -0.10
N LEU A 265 3.06 -12.22 0.41
CA LEU A 265 4.49 -12.13 0.13
C LEU A 265 4.79 -12.35 -1.37
N LEU A 266 4.07 -13.25 -2.04
CA LEU A 266 4.24 -13.51 -3.46
C LEU A 266 3.72 -12.35 -4.32
N THR A 267 2.61 -11.73 -3.93
CA THR A 267 2.13 -10.50 -4.58
C THR A 267 3.16 -9.38 -4.43
N LEU A 268 3.73 -9.19 -3.24
CA LEU A 268 4.79 -8.21 -3.00
C LEU A 268 6.05 -8.50 -3.84
N ALA A 269 6.46 -9.77 -3.95
CA ALA A 269 7.56 -10.17 -4.81
C ALA A 269 7.31 -9.79 -6.27
N GLY A 270 6.09 -10.02 -6.77
CA GLY A 270 5.67 -9.59 -8.10
C GLY A 270 5.79 -8.07 -8.29
N VAL A 271 5.40 -7.28 -7.28
CA VAL A 271 5.54 -5.82 -7.30
C VAL A 271 7.01 -5.38 -7.35
N VAL A 272 7.90 -6.02 -6.59
CA VAL A 272 9.34 -5.71 -6.62
C VAL A 272 9.90 -5.87 -8.03
N VAL A 273 9.58 -6.96 -8.71
CA VAL A 273 10.08 -7.22 -10.08
C VAL A 273 9.46 -6.25 -11.08
N SER A 274 8.15 -5.96 -10.98
CA SER A 274 7.49 -5.04 -11.92
C SER A 274 7.95 -3.59 -11.81
N CYS A 275 8.43 -3.18 -10.63
CA CYS A 275 8.88 -1.80 -10.40
C CYS A 275 10.33 -1.55 -10.81
N GLN A 276 11.06 -2.56 -11.31
CA GLN A 276 12.44 -2.43 -11.77
C GLN A 276 12.51 -2.26 -13.29
N ASP A 277 13.35 -1.34 -13.73
CA ASP A 277 13.74 -1.20 -15.13
C ASP A 277 14.83 -2.24 -15.45
N LEU A 278 14.38 -3.46 -15.81
CA LEU A 278 15.28 -4.61 -15.97
C LEU A 278 16.24 -4.45 -17.15
N THR A 279 17.54 -4.65 -16.88
CA THR A 279 18.60 -4.65 -17.90
C THR A 279 19.12 -6.07 -18.16
N PRO A 280 19.80 -6.32 -19.30
CA PRO A 280 20.41 -7.62 -19.59
C PRO A 280 21.40 -8.10 -18.51
N ASP A 281 22.05 -7.19 -17.80
CA ASP A 281 22.98 -7.51 -16.71
C ASP A 281 22.29 -8.21 -15.53
N GLN A 282 20.98 -8.00 -15.36
CA GLN A 282 20.16 -8.59 -14.30
C GLN A 282 19.53 -9.94 -14.71
N TRP A 283 19.78 -10.41 -15.93
CA TRP A 283 19.22 -11.66 -16.46
C TRP A 283 19.50 -12.86 -15.55
N GLY A 284 20.73 -12.97 -15.04
CA GLY A 284 21.12 -14.06 -14.12
C GLY A 284 20.37 -14.02 -12.78
N GLU A 285 20.11 -12.83 -12.24
CA GLU A 285 19.33 -12.67 -11.00
C GLU A 285 17.86 -13.04 -11.23
N LEU A 286 17.29 -12.66 -12.37
CA LEU A 286 15.92 -13.01 -12.73
C LEU A 286 15.77 -14.53 -12.99
N GLN A 287 16.79 -15.18 -13.53
CA GLN A 287 16.82 -16.63 -13.68
C GLN A 287 16.82 -17.32 -12.32
N LEU A 288 17.63 -16.80 -11.38
CA LEU A 288 17.65 -17.27 -10.01
C LEU A 288 16.29 -17.08 -9.32
N LEU A 289 15.61 -15.94 -9.53
CA LEU A 289 14.26 -15.71 -9.00
C LEU A 289 13.27 -16.78 -9.46
N CYS A 290 13.28 -17.12 -10.75
CA CYS A 290 12.42 -18.18 -11.30
C CYS A 290 12.72 -19.55 -10.65
N MET A 291 14.00 -19.88 -10.49
CA MET A 291 14.41 -21.13 -9.81
C MET A 291 13.99 -21.14 -8.34
N GLN A 292 14.10 -20.03 -7.63
CA GLN A 292 13.69 -19.91 -6.22
C GLN A 292 12.17 -20.05 -6.08
N LEU A 293 11.39 -19.41 -6.95
CA LEU A 293 9.93 -19.52 -6.98
C LEU A 293 9.49 -20.98 -7.15
N ASP A 294 10.09 -21.69 -8.11
CA ASP A 294 9.74 -23.08 -8.36
C ASP A 294 10.13 -24.01 -7.19
N ARG A 295 11.37 -23.87 -6.73
CA ARG A 295 11.94 -24.70 -5.67
C ARG A 295 11.28 -24.51 -4.30
N HIS A 296 10.84 -23.30 -3.97
CA HIS A 296 10.37 -22.99 -2.62
C HIS A 296 8.84 -22.85 -2.51
N ILE A 297 8.14 -22.60 -3.61
CA ILE A 297 6.70 -22.33 -3.61
C ILE A 297 5.95 -23.34 -4.46
N ASN A 298 6.17 -23.40 -5.79
CA ASN A 298 5.39 -24.29 -6.68
C ASN A 298 5.42 -25.75 -6.25
N THR A 299 6.61 -26.28 -5.96
CA THR A 299 6.82 -27.69 -5.58
C THR A 299 6.24 -28.06 -4.20
N HIS A 300 5.89 -27.06 -3.38
CA HIS A 300 5.48 -27.25 -2.00
C HIS A 300 4.00 -26.95 -1.73
N ILE A 301 3.25 -26.51 -2.73
CA ILE A 301 1.80 -26.33 -2.64
C ILE A 301 1.12 -27.62 -3.12
N ARG A 302 0.58 -28.41 -2.18
CA ARG A 302 -0.25 -29.56 -2.53
C ARG A 302 -1.67 -29.08 -2.82
N GLU A 303 -2.22 -29.46 -3.97
CA GLU A 303 -3.62 -29.21 -4.28
C GLU A 303 -4.52 -30.18 -3.53
N SER A 304 -5.64 -29.67 -3.02
CA SER A 304 -6.72 -30.48 -2.49
C SER A 304 -8.06 -29.87 -2.94
N PRO A 305 -9.02 -30.68 -3.41
CA PRO A 305 -10.34 -30.18 -3.83
C PRO A 305 -11.13 -29.54 -2.68
N GLN A 306 -10.73 -29.76 -1.43
CA GLN A 306 -11.34 -29.17 -0.24
C GLN A 306 -10.64 -27.86 0.21
N ALA A 307 -9.54 -27.47 -0.43
CA ALA A 307 -8.69 -26.36 -0.02
C ALA A 307 -8.49 -25.33 -1.16
N MET A 308 -9.58 -24.65 -1.56
CA MET A 308 -9.56 -23.64 -2.64
C MET A 308 -8.46 -22.58 -2.49
N HIS A 309 -8.10 -22.21 -1.26
CA HIS A 309 -7.03 -21.25 -0.98
C HIS A 309 -5.63 -21.73 -1.44
N GLN A 310 -5.38 -23.04 -1.44
CA GLN A 310 -4.13 -23.62 -1.96
C GLN A 310 -4.09 -23.55 -3.48
N THR A 311 -5.22 -23.80 -4.15
CA THR A 311 -5.35 -23.64 -5.60
C THR A 311 -5.10 -22.20 -6.01
N THR A 312 -5.72 -21.22 -5.35
CA THR A 312 -5.49 -19.79 -5.64
C THR A 312 -4.02 -19.39 -5.47
N LEU A 313 -3.34 -19.91 -4.44
CA LEU A 313 -1.92 -19.65 -4.24
C LEU A 313 -1.06 -20.27 -5.34
N LYS A 314 -1.38 -21.49 -5.78
CA LYS A 314 -0.67 -22.17 -6.86
C LYS A 314 -0.88 -21.46 -8.20
N ASP A 315 -2.09 -21.01 -8.49
CA ASP A 315 -2.40 -20.23 -9.69
C ASP A 315 -1.62 -18.91 -9.70
N LEU A 316 -1.57 -18.21 -8.57
CA LEU A 316 -0.77 -16.99 -8.43
C LEU A 316 0.73 -17.28 -8.68
N ALA A 317 1.26 -18.38 -8.14
CA ALA A 317 2.65 -18.78 -8.32
C ALA A 317 2.97 -19.13 -9.77
N ALA A 318 2.08 -19.85 -10.45
CA ALA A 318 2.20 -20.16 -11.87
C ALA A 318 2.15 -18.89 -12.74
N GLN A 319 1.20 -17.99 -12.48
CA GLN A 319 1.11 -16.70 -13.21
C GLN A 319 2.35 -15.83 -12.99
N THR A 320 2.85 -15.78 -11.76
CA THR A 320 4.08 -15.03 -11.43
C THR A 320 5.28 -15.63 -12.16
N TYR A 321 5.39 -16.96 -12.19
CA TYR A 321 6.44 -17.66 -12.91
C TYR A 321 6.40 -17.37 -14.41
N ILE A 322 5.22 -17.46 -15.05
CA ILE A 322 5.05 -17.17 -16.48
C ILE A 322 5.49 -15.74 -16.79
N ARG A 323 5.04 -14.75 -16.01
CA ARG A 323 5.43 -13.34 -16.20
C ARG A 323 6.94 -13.15 -16.08
N TRP A 324 7.59 -13.79 -15.12
CA TRP A 324 9.05 -13.67 -14.96
C TRP A 324 9.83 -14.39 -16.06
N GLN A 325 9.31 -15.51 -16.59
CA GLN A 325 9.86 -16.17 -17.77
C GLN A 325 9.74 -15.32 -19.03
N GLU A 326 8.61 -14.64 -19.21
CA GLU A 326 8.44 -13.66 -20.28
C GLU A 326 9.49 -12.56 -20.16
N LEU A 327 9.66 -11.95 -18.99
CA LEU A 327 10.70 -10.94 -18.76
C LEU A 327 12.12 -11.49 -19.02
N LEU A 328 12.41 -12.74 -18.65
CA LEU A 328 13.70 -13.38 -18.96
C LEU A 328 13.97 -13.49 -20.46
N ALA A 329 12.95 -13.82 -21.25
CA ALA A 329 13.08 -13.91 -22.69
C ALA A 329 13.36 -12.53 -23.31
N HIS A 330 12.75 -11.46 -22.77
CA HIS A 330 12.99 -10.09 -23.23
C HIS A 330 14.37 -9.55 -22.83
N CYS A 331 14.86 -9.91 -21.64
CA CYS A 331 16.16 -9.48 -21.13
C CYS A 331 17.32 -10.37 -21.59
N GLN A 332 17.08 -11.36 -22.46
CA GLN A 332 18.10 -12.30 -22.89
C GLN A 332 19.27 -11.55 -23.54
N PRO A 333 20.50 -11.66 -23.02
CA PRO A 333 21.64 -11.00 -23.62
C PRO A 333 21.79 -11.52 -25.05
N GLN A 334 21.80 -10.61 -26.02
CA GLN A 334 22.18 -10.94 -27.38
C GLN A 334 23.59 -11.51 -27.31
N ALA A 335 23.71 -12.83 -27.43
CA ALA A 335 25.00 -13.46 -27.53
C ALA A 335 25.75 -12.74 -28.66
N GLN A 336 27.01 -12.37 -28.39
CA GLN A 336 27.96 -11.93 -29.41
C GLN A 336 28.18 -13.10 -30.39
N TYR A 337 27.22 -13.33 -31.29
CA TYR A 337 27.33 -14.26 -32.40
C TYR A 337 28.25 -13.70 -33.52
N PHE A 338 28.86 -12.53 -33.32
CA PHE A 338 29.66 -11.80 -34.31
C PHE A 338 31.14 -11.61 -33.93
N SER A 339 31.78 -12.58 -33.25
CA SER A 339 33.24 -12.53 -33.05
C SER A 339 33.97 -13.82 -33.46
N LEU A 340 33.40 -14.62 -34.36
CA LEU A 340 34.02 -15.88 -34.85
C LEU A 340 34.19 -15.97 -36.37
N TRP A 341 34.03 -14.86 -37.12
CA TRP A 341 34.22 -14.85 -38.59
C TRP A 341 35.12 -13.72 -39.12
N GLU A 342 35.91 -13.04 -38.29
CA GLU A 342 36.97 -12.12 -38.75
C GLU A 342 38.38 -12.72 -38.65
N GLY A 343 38.48 -14.05 -38.61
CA GLY A 343 39.75 -14.76 -38.55
C GLY A 343 39.77 -16.04 -39.37
N VAL A 344 39.51 -15.94 -40.68
CA VAL A 344 39.99 -16.90 -41.70
C VAL A 344 40.40 -16.13 -42.95
#